data_AF-A0A316P0Z3-F1
#
_entry.id   AF-A0A316P0Z3-F1
#
_cell.length_a   1.000
_cell.length_b   1.000
_cell.length_c   1.000
_cell.angle_alpha   90.00
_cell.angle_beta   90.00
_cell.angle_gamma   90.00
#
_symmetry.space_group_name_H-M   'P 1'
#
loop_
_entity.id
_entity.type
_entity.pdbx_description
1 polymer ?
#
loop_
_entity_poly.entity_id
_entity_poly.type
_entity_poly.pdbx_seq_one_letter_code
_entity_poly.pdbx_strand_id
1 'polypeptide(L)'
;MGLSASQARLLTITARKSDCEYESMRLSHQKIALSRDMNKISAEYDNAMAQTKLIYDYYGKDSESTDLTYGLLMTPSAINNYTPAPITDSSGRVVLDSRLAKAARDAGIPQEGLDGLPSSDVRNKFIDSLASTGYISQFQADNIKKTTYNQMAGVGSADLVNVSTEEVTLQGLIDAVSGEYYDFSDVLGFNNQFVDDVKLEAQANGTASPAEKNKLSFADILNGNYMLLAETHDGDNGETSYNNLTVDGGVADVLCNMTVWDSMFEVFENLLDTGDPKTQAALAYARRMVTDMMTNLGAGEDDGTKGDYGSHSGVGTVGTGSGDYSWDGKNIHDNWGDWREYRDKYDSKVNGWARDDASADTIGLNGIYNHDDNGKSDDDSCMSVATVNVSNMFKAYLTYFAQYMEGLDSSSYEVTNKASTSNLIDEMFTFTIVTDVDTSGDNLLIAAFWDTLFNQICTKGWTENDNVNNQDYLQESLKNGNMYISTLSDDGYYYQGNYATNSLIKEVTDEEGIAQAEARYNREKQKINYKENILDMKMKNLDTEISSLTTEYDTVKSVISKNIEKVFKRYNA
;
A
#
# COMPACT_ATOMS: atom_id res chain seq x y z
N MET A 1 -12.51 29.15 98.75
CA MET A 1 -12.24 29.65 97.37
C MET A 1 -11.28 28.78 96.57
N GLY A 2 -10.28 28.11 97.17
CA GLY A 2 -9.34 27.27 96.40
C GLY A 2 -9.91 25.98 95.78
N LEU A 3 -10.85 25.29 96.47
CA LEU A 3 -11.40 24.01 96.01
C LEU A 3 -12.30 24.16 94.77
N SER A 4 -13.19 25.16 94.76
CA SER A 4 -14.09 25.45 93.64
C SER A 4 -13.34 25.85 92.37
N ALA A 5 -12.26 26.64 92.51
CA ALA A 5 -11.40 27.02 91.39
C ALA A 5 -10.65 25.80 90.80
N SER A 6 -10.13 24.91 91.65
CA SER A 6 -9.49 23.67 91.19
C SER A 6 -10.47 22.71 90.51
N GLN A 7 -11.70 22.59 91.02
CA GLN A 7 -12.76 21.78 90.40
C GLN A 7 -13.19 22.33 89.03
N ALA A 8 -13.36 23.64 88.90
CA ALA A 8 -13.67 24.28 87.61
C ALA A 8 -12.54 24.08 86.58
N ARG A 9 -11.27 24.18 87.00
CA ARG A 9 -10.12 23.89 86.14
C ARG A 9 -10.06 22.42 85.72
N LEU A 10 -10.33 21.49 86.64
CA LEU A 10 -10.38 20.05 86.34
C LEU A 10 -11.41 19.75 85.25
N LEU A 11 -12.63 20.28 85.38
CA LEU A 11 -13.70 20.15 84.38
C LEU A 11 -13.28 20.71 83.01
N THR A 12 -12.60 21.86 83.00
CA THR A 12 -12.12 22.50 81.76
C THR A 12 -11.06 21.64 81.06
N ILE A 13 -10.10 21.08 81.81
CA ILE A 13 -9.08 20.18 81.27
C ILE A 13 -9.72 18.89 80.74
N THR A 14 -10.70 18.33 81.47
CA THR A 14 -11.43 17.13 81.03
C THR A 14 -12.17 17.36 79.73
N ALA A 15 -12.86 18.50 79.57
CA ALA A 15 -13.53 18.87 78.32
C ALA A 15 -12.54 18.97 77.16
N ARG A 16 -11.45 19.72 77.34
CA ARG A 16 -10.42 19.91 76.30
C ARG A 16 -9.71 18.61 75.93
N LYS A 17 -9.46 17.72 76.90
CA LYS A 17 -8.91 16.38 76.64
C LYS A 17 -9.87 15.53 75.81
N SER A 18 -11.16 15.55 76.15
CA SER A 18 -12.20 14.86 75.38
C SER A 18 -12.30 15.39 73.94
N ASP A 19 -12.19 16.70 73.74
CA ASP A 19 -12.18 17.31 72.41
C ASP A 19 -10.97 16.86 71.59
N CYS A 20 -9.78 16.83 72.20
CA CYS A 20 -8.56 16.36 71.53
C CYS A 20 -8.63 14.87 71.17
N GLU A 21 -9.19 14.03 72.05
CA GLU A 21 -9.40 12.60 71.80
C GLU A 21 -10.40 12.38 70.66
N TYR A 22 -11.49 13.15 70.62
CA TYR A 22 -12.45 13.12 69.52
C TYR A 22 -11.82 13.53 68.19
N GLU A 23 -11.03 14.60 68.19
CA GLU A 23 -10.28 15.06 67.01
C GLU A 23 -9.26 14.03 66.52
N SER A 24 -8.53 13.37 67.44
CA SER A 24 -7.61 12.27 67.10
C SER A 24 -8.34 11.10 66.43
N MET A 25 -9.50 10.71 66.96
CA MET A 25 -10.34 9.67 66.35
C MET A 25 -10.81 10.08 64.95
N ARG A 26 -11.21 11.34 64.74
CA ARG A 26 -11.61 11.87 63.44
C ARG A 26 -10.46 11.80 62.42
N LEU A 27 -9.25 12.20 62.80
CA LEU A 27 -8.08 12.12 61.92
C LEU A 27 -7.69 10.67 61.61
N SER A 28 -7.82 9.75 62.57
CA SER A 28 -7.61 8.32 62.35
C SER A 28 -8.58 7.76 61.31
N HIS A 29 -9.87 8.13 61.38
CA HIS A 29 -10.85 7.77 60.35
C HIS A 29 -10.50 8.33 58.97
N GLN A 30 -9.99 9.57 58.89
CA GLN A 30 -9.52 10.15 57.63
C GLN A 30 -8.33 9.37 57.05
N LYS A 31 -7.40 8.93 57.90
CA LYS A 31 -6.27 8.10 57.47
C LYS A 31 -6.73 6.76 56.90
N ILE A 32 -7.68 6.09 57.55
CA ILE A 32 -8.29 4.85 57.03
C ILE A 32 -8.95 5.09 55.66
N ALA A 33 -9.62 6.22 55.46
CA ALA A 33 -10.21 6.56 54.17
C ALA A 33 -9.12 6.74 53.08
N LEU A 34 -8.03 7.44 53.39
CA LEU A 34 -6.90 7.59 52.46
C LEU A 34 -6.24 6.25 52.10
N SER A 35 -6.10 5.33 53.07
CA SER A 35 -5.59 3.98 52.79
C SER A 35 -6.54 3.19 51.88
N ARG A 36 -7.87 3.37 52.00
CA ARG A 36 -8.84 2.76 51.07
C ARG A 36 -8.71 3.34 49.66
N ASP A 37 -8.53 4.66 49.54
CA ASP A 37 -8.30 5.31 48.25
C ASP A 37 -7.00 4.81 47.60
N MET A 38 -5.94 4.59 48.38
CA MET A 38 -4.69 3.98 47.91
C MET A 38 -4.92 2.57 47.37
N ASN A 39 -5.64 1.72 48.09
CA ASN A 39 -5.93 0.38 47.64
C ASN A 39 -6.74 0.38 46.34
N LYS A 40 -7.67 1.33 46.18
CA LYS A 40 -8.47 1.48 44.96
C LYS A 40 -7.60 1.87 43.76
N ILE A 41 -6.73 2.86 43.90
CA ILE A 41 -5.87 3.29 42.78
C ILE A 41 -4.82 2.23 42.42
N SER A 42 -4.31 1.47 43.41
CA SER A 42 -3.47 0.30 43.15
C SER A 42 -4.21 -0.76 42.34
N ALA A 43 -5.44 -1.11 42.73
CA ALA A 43 -6.24 -2.09 41.98
C ALA A 43 -6.55 -1.62 40.55
N GLU A 44 -6.82 -0.31 40.35
CA GLU A 44 -7.01 0.26 39.01
C GLU A 44 -5.74 0.16 38.14
N TYR A 45 -4.56 0.37 38.74
CA TYR A 45 -3.28 0.22 38.05
C TYR A 45 -2.96 -1.25 37.72
N ASP A 46 -3.16 -2.16 38.67
CA ASP A 46 -2.95 -3.59 38.46
C ASP A 46 -3.88 -4.14 37.36
N ASN A 47 -5.13 -3.65 37.29
CA ASN A 47 -6.05 -3.98 36.21
C ASN A 47 -5.56 -3.47 34.86
N ALA A 48 -5.05 -2.24 34.78
CA ALA A 48 -4.51 -1.68 33.54
C ALA A 48 -3.28 -2.46 33.05
N MET A 49 -2.43 -2.94 33.96
CA MET A 49 -1.30 -3.82 33.61
C MET A 49 -1.71 -5.16 33.00
N ALA A 50 -2.92 -5.63 33.31
CA ALA A 50 -3.47 -6.87 32.74
C ALA A 50 -4.28 -6.62 31.46
N GLN A 51 -4.51 -5.36 31.08
CA GLN A 51 -5.27 -5.04 29.87
C GLN A 51 -4.44 -5.31 28.62
N THR A 52 -5.10 -5.93 27.66
CA THR A 52 -4.60 -6.17 26.32
C THR A 52 -5.41 -5.34 25.33
N LYS A 53 -4.89 -5.17 24.11
CA LYS A 53 -5.61 -4.63 22.96
C LYS A 53 -5.43 -5.53 21.75
N LEU A 54 -6.32 -5.40 20.78
CA LEU A 54 -6.25 -6.09 19.50
C LEU A 54 -5.62 -5.15 18.47
N ILE A 55 -4.63 -5.65 17.76
CA ILE A 55 -3.96 -4.98 16.65
C ILE A 55 -4.21 -5.73 15.35
N TYR A 56 -4.17 -5.01 14.24
CA TYR A 56 -4.27 -5.56 12.90
C TYR A 56 -2.89 -5.64 12.25
N ASP A 57 -2.44 -6.85 11.91
CA ASP A 57 -1.13 -7.15 11.33
C ASP A 57 -1.29 -7.99 10.07
N TYR A 58 -1.58 -7.33 8.94
CA TYR A 58 -1.76 -8.01 7.66
C TYR A 58 -0.49 -8.70 7.18
N TYR A 59 0.67 -8.05 7.30
CA TYR A 59 1.94 -8.55 6.77
C TYR A 59 2.67 -9.51 7.70
N GLY A 60 2.11 -9.78 8.88
CA GLY A 60 2.74 -10.66 9.87
C GLY A 60 4.11 -10.17 10.34
N LYS A 61 4.36 -8.85 10.26
CA LYS A 61 5.67 -8.25 10.60
C LYS A 61 5.82 -7.93 12.09
N ASP A 62 4.89 -8.40 12.92
CA ASP A 62 4.81 -8.07 14.34
C ASP A 62 4.75 -6.55 14.56
N SER A 63 4.10 -5.83 13.64
CA SER A 63 3.92 -4.39 13.77
C SER A 63 2.84 -4.11 14.80
N GLU A 64 3.26 -3.67 15.99
CA GLU A 64 2.35 -3.31 17.09
C GLU A 64 1.63 -1.96 16.88
N SER A 65 1.76 -1.35 15.70
CA SER A 65 1.40 0.05 15.49
C SER A 65 -0.03 0.30 15.04
N THR A 66 -0.78 -0.71 14.58
CA THR A 66 -2.11 -0.51 13.98
C THR A 66 -3.19 -1.13 14.85
N ASP A 67 -3.93 -0.28 15.57
CA ASP A 67 -5.06 -0.73 16.38
C ASP A 67 -6.19 -1.28 15.51
N LEU A 68 -6.84 -2.35 15.97
CA LEU A 68 -7.99 -2.93 15.29
C LEU A 68 -9.20 -1.99 15.42
N THR A 69 -9.73 -1.55 14.29
CA THR A 69 -10.89 -0.65 14.21
C THR A 69 -11.94 -1.20 13.25
N TYR A 70 -13.19 -0.75 13.39
CA TYR A 70 -14.28 -1.13 12.48
C TYR A 70 -13.98 -0.76 11.03
N GLY A 71 -13.35 0.40 10.80
CA GLY A 71 -12.95 0.85 9.47
C GLY A 71 -12.02 -0.14 8.77
N LEU A 72 -11.04 -0.71 9.48
CA LEU A 72 -10.12 -1.73 8.93
C LEU A 72 -10.83 -3.04 8.55
N LEU A 73 -11.93 -3.37 9.22
CA LEU A 73 -12.67 -4.62 8.99
C LEU A 73 -13.80 -4.48 7.96
N MET A 74 -14.28 -3.26 7.73
CA MET A 74 -15.50 -3.00 6.94
C MET A 74 -15.30 -2.01 5.79
N THR A 75 -14.05 -1.63 5.50
CA THR A 75 -13.71 -0.73 4.39
C THR A 75 -12.41 -1.16 3.73
N PRO A 76 -12.36 -1.35 2.39
CA PRO A 76 -11.14 -1.75 1.70
C PRO A 76 -10.15 -0.58 1.64
N SER A 77 -8.87 -0.86 1.91
CA SER A 77 -7.78 0.12 1.91
C SER A 77 -6.42 -0.57 1.74
N ALA A 78 -5.38 0.21 1.41
CA ALA A 78 -4.01 -0.32 1.34
C ALA A 78 -3.55 -1.01 2.64
N ILE A 79 -4.07 -0.61 3.81
CA ILE A 79 -3.69 -1.20 5.11
C ILE A 79 -4.16 -2.64 5.25
N ASN A 80 -5.32 -2.98 4.67
CA ASN A 80 -5.88 -4.34 4.68
C ASN A 80 -5.77 -5.03 3.31
N ASN A 81 -4.87 -4.54 2.44
CA ASN A 81 -4.68 -5.06 1.09
C ASN A 81 -5.99 -5.18 0.30
N TYR A 82 -6.94 -4.27 0.58
CA TYR A 82 -8.26 -4.22 -0.01
C TYR A 82 -9.13 -5.46 0.19
N THR A 83 -8.75 -6.37 1.10
CA THR A 83 -9.50 -7.59 1.45
C THR A 83 -9.89 -7.60 2.94
N PRO A 84 -10.76 -6.67 3.40
CA PRO A 84 -11.23 -6.66 4.78
C PRO A 84 -11.92 -7.96 5.20
N ALA A 85 -11.92 -8.23 6.51
CA ALA A 85 -12.62 -9.36 7.12
C ALA A 85 -13.84 -8.85 7.92
N PRO A 86 -15.06 -8.90 7.36
CA PRO A 86 -16.25 -8.33 7.98
C PRO A 86 -16.56 -8.92 9.35
N ILE A 87 -17.20 -8.13 10.22
CA ILE A 87 -17.64 -8.60 11.53
C ILE A 87 -19.07 -9.15 11.50
N THR A 88 -19.31 -10.17 12.31
CA THR A 88 -20.60 -10.88 12.40
C THR A 88 -21.05 -11.07 13.85
N ASP A 89 -22.36 -11.15 14.06
CA ASP A 89 -22.96 -11.50 15.34
C ASP A 89 -22.94 -13.02 15.58
N SER A 90 -23.37 -13.48 16.76
CA SER A 90 -23.43 -14.91 17.09
C SER A 90 -24.37 -15.76 16.22
N SER A 91 -25.22 -15.12 15.41
CA SER A 91 -26.11 -15.80 14.45
C SER A 91 -25.53 -15.80 13.02
N GLY A 92 -24.33 -15.23 12.82
CA GLY A 92 -23.68 -15.12 11.53
C GLY A 92 -24.16 -13.94 10.68
N ARG A 93 -24.99 -13.03 11.22
CA ARG A 93 -25.45 -11.83 10.53
C ARG A 93 -24.35 -10.78 10.54
N VAL A 94 -24.22 -10.02 9.46
CA VAL A 94 -23.21 -8.95 9.35
C VAL A 94 -23.55 -7.81 10.32
N VAL A 95 -22.58 -7.31 11.08
CA VAL A 95 -22.79 -6.16 11.98
C VAL A 95 -22.44 -4.87 11.25
N LEU A 96 -23.41 -3.98 11.11
CA LEU A 96 -23.31 -2.72 10.37
C LEU A 96 -23.37 -1.51 11.31
N ASP A 97 -22.63 -0.45 10.97
CA ASP A 97 -22.88 0.89 11.51
C ASP A 97 -24.17 1.49 10.91
N SER A 98 -24.65 2.60 11.46
CA SER A 98 -25.88 3.25 11.02
C SER A 98 -25.87 3.68 9.55
N ARG A 99 -24.70 4.00 8.99
CA ARG A 99 -24.56 4.38 7.57
C ARG A 99 -24.73 3.18 6.65
N LEU A 100 -24.03 2.08 6.91
CA LEU A 100 -24.19 0.82 6.17
C LEU A 100 -25.60 0.23 6.36
N ALA A 101 -26.13 0.25 7.59
CA ALA A 101 -27.48 -0.19 7.89
C ALA A 101 -28.52 0.66 7.14
N LYS A 102 -28.29 1.97 7.02
CA LYS A 102 -29.13 2.83 6.19
C LYS A 102 -29.04 2.44 4.71
N ALA A 103 -27.85 2.15 4.19
CA ALA A 103 -27.69 1.69 2.82
C ALA A 103 -28.44 0.38 2.53
N ALA A 104 -28.37 -0.59 3.45
CA ALA A 104 -29.12 -1.84 3.35
C ALA A 104 -30.64 -1.59 3.33
N ARG A 105 -31.15 -0.73 4.22
CA ARG A 105 -32.58 -0.35 4.26
C ARG A 105 -33.06 0.34 2.99
N ASP A 106 -32.29 1.32 2.50
CA ASP A 106 -32.63 2.08 1.30
C ASP A 106 -32.64 1.18 0.04
N ALA A 107 -31.79 0.16 0.01
CA ALA A 107 -31.78 -0.87 -1.04
C ALA A 107 -32.95 -1.87 -0.92
N GLY A 108 -33.70 -1.85 0.19
CA GLY A 108 -34.83 -2.74 0.45
C GLY A 108 -34.43 -4.10 1.03
N ILE A 109 -33.26 -4.21 1.65
CA ILE A 109 -32.76 -5.45 2.26
C ILE A 109 -33.24 -5.52 3.72
N PRO A 110 -34.06 -6.51 4.11
CA PRO A 110 -34.52 -6.65 5.48
C PRO A 110 -33.41 -7.25 6.37
N GLN A 111 -33.58 -7.19 7.70
CA GLN A 111 -32.52 -7.59 8.64
C GLN A 111 -32.21 -9.09 8.61
N GLU A 112 -33.17 -9.91 8.24
CA GLU A 112 -33.04 -11.34 8.03
C GLU A 112 -32.33 -11.71 6.72
N GLY A 113 -32.14 -10.76 5.80
CA GLY A 113 -31.64 -11.02 4.45
C GLY A 113 -32.78 -11.26 3.43
N LEU A 114 -32.43 -11.46 2.18
CA LEU A 114 -33.35 -11.73 1.08
C LEU A 114 -33.63 -13.22 0.93
N ASP A 115 -34.85 -13.55 0.52
CA ASP A 115 -35.22 -14.91 0.09
C ASP A 115 -34.68 -15.16 -1.34
N GLY A 116 -33.40 -15.52 -1.43
CA GLY A 116 -32.74 -15.91 -2.67
C GLY A 116 -31.51 -15.07 -3.01
N LEU A 117 -30.95 -15.31 -4.20
CA LEU A 117 -29.76 -14.58 -4.63
C LEU A 117 -30.13 -13.12 -4.98
N PRO A 118 -29.36 -12.14 -4.48
CA PRO A 118 -29.58 -10.73 -4.77
C PRO A 118 -29.45 -10.38 -6.26
N SER A 119 -30.17 -9.36 -6.73
CA SER A 119 -30.10 -8.87 -8.12
C SER A 119 -29.16 -7.66 -8.28
N SER A 120 -28.69 -7.42 -9.51
CA SER A 120 -27.88 -6.25 -9.85
C SER A 120 -28.59 -4.92 -9.55
N ASP A 121 -29.91 -4.86 -9.71
CA ASP A 121 -30.71 -3.67 -9.37
C ASP A 121 -30.67 -3.36 -7.87
N VAL A 122 -30.76 -4.38 -7.02
CA VAL A 122 -30.68 -4.22 -5.55
C VAL A 122 -29.26 -3.87 -5.15
N ARG A 123 -28.26 -4.50 -5.78
CA ARG A 123 -26.84 -4.19 -5.60
C ARG A 123 -26.55 -2.73 -5.92
N ASN A 124 -26.99 -2.24 -7.07
CA ASN A 124 -26.72 -0.86 -7.48
C ASN A 124 -27.41 0.16 -6.57
N LYS A 125 -28.64 -0.13 -6.10
CA LYS A 125 -29.29 0.69 -5.07
C LYS A 125 -28.51 0.73 -3.75
N PHE A 126 -27.95 -0.40 -3.34
CA PHE A 126 -27.09 -0.46 -2.15
C PHE A 126 -25.85 0.41 -2.34
N ILE A 127 -25.13 0.26 -3.46
CA ILE A 127 -23.94 1.06 -3.78
C ILE A 127 -24.27 2.57 -3.88
N ASP A 128 -25.38 2.94 -4.52
CA ASP A 128 -25.83 4.34 -4.59
C ASP A 128 -26.15 4.89 -3.20
N SER A 129 -26.75 4.09 -2.32
CA SER A 129 -27.02 4.51 -0.95
C SER A 129 -25.75 4.64 -0.11
N LEU A 130 -24.74 3.78 -0.31
CA LEU A 130 -23.42 3.93 0.31
C LEU A 130 -22.77 5.28 -0.04
N ALA A 131 -22.87 5.69 -1.31
CA ALA A 131 -22.40 7.02 -1.73
C ALA A 131 -23.20 8.15 -1.08
N SER A 132 -24.54 8.01 -1.05
CA SER A 132 -25.43 9.02 -0.47
C SER A 132 -25.22 9.24 1.04
N THR A 133 -24.79 8.21 1.76
CA THR A 133 -24.48 8.26 3.20
C THR A 133 -23.05 8.73 3.47
N GLY A 134 -22.24 8.96 2.43
CA GLY A 134 -20.83 9.32 2.54
C GLY A 134 -19.95 8.19 3.06
N TYR A 135 -20.38 6.93 2.94
CA TYR A 135 -19.55 5.78 3.30
C TYR A 135 -18.47 5.51 2.22
N ILE A 136 -18.83 5.70 0.96
CA ILE A 136 -17.92 5.70 -0.19
C ILE A 136 -18.09 7.00 -0.99
N SER A 137 -17.09 7.33 -1.83
CA SER A 137 -17.23 8.45 -2.76
C SER A 137 -18.15 8.10 -3.95
N GLN A 138 -18.73 9.11 -4.60
CA GLN A 138 -19.51 8.89 -5.83
C GLN A 138 -18.66 8.26 -6.94
N PHE A 139 -17.40 8.66 -7.06
CA PHE A 139 -16.45 8.10 -8.01
C PHE A 139 -16.26 6.58 -7.79
N GLN A 140 -16.04 6.17 -6.53
CA GLN A 140 -15.94 4.74 -6.19
C GLN A 140 -17.25 4.00 -6.49
N ALA A 141 -18.40 4.58 -6.16
CA ALA A 141 -19.70 3.97 -6.46
C ALA A 141 -19.90 3.75 -7.97
N ASP A 142 -19.54 4.73 -8.79
CA ASP A 142 -19.65 4.62 -10.25
C ASP A 142 -18.67 3.59 -10.82
N ASN A 143 -17.45 3.49 -10.28
CA ASN A 143 -16.48 2.43 -10.63
C ASN A 143 -16.96 1.03 -10.23
N ILE A 144 -17.51 0.86 -9.03
CA ILE A 144 -18.09 -0.41 -8.59
C ILE A 144 -19.28 -0.80 -9.48
N LYS A 145 -20.13 0.15 -9.90
CA LYS A 145 -21.27 -0.10 -10.81
C LYS A 145 -20.90 -0.48 -12.23
N LYS A 146 -19.67 -0.23 -12.65
CA LYS A 146 -19.17 -0.66 -13.96
C LYS A 146 -18.85 -2.15 -13.99
N THR A 147 -18.49 -2.77 -12.85
CA THR A 147 -18.19 -4.21 -12.82
C THR A 147 -19.42 -5.05 -13.13
N THR A 148 -19.20 -6.23 -13.71
CA THR A 148 -20.23 -7.22 -13.87
C THR A 148 -20.52 -7.84 -12.51
N TYR A 149 -21.74 -7.66 -12.02
CA TYR A 149 -22.10 -8.12 -10.68
C TYR A 149 -22.09 -9.65 -10.56
N ASN A 150 -21.27 -10.18 -9.65
CA ASN A 150 -21.21 -11.61 -9.35
C ASN A 150 -22.09 -11.95 -8.12
N GLN A 151 -23.27 -12.52 -8.39
CA GLN A 151 -24.24 -12.91 -7.36
C GLN A 151 -23.75 -14.02 -6.43
N MET A 152 -22.69 -14.74 -6.82
CA MET A 152 -22.12 -15.84 -6.05
C MET A 152 -20.80 -15.48 -5.34
N ALA A 153 -20.32 -14.24 -5.49
CA ALA A 153 -19.11 -13.77 -4.81
C ALA A 153 -19.27 -13.88 -3.27
N GLY A 154 -18.34 -14.59 -2.62
CA GLY A 154 -18.37 -14.80 -1.16
C GLY A 154 -19.42 -15.83 -0.67
N VAL A 155 -20.15 -16.44 -1.60
CA VAL A 155 -21.12 -17.53 -1.34
C VAL A 155 -20.83 -18.76 -2.22
N GLY A 156 -19.55 -18.99 -2.52
CA GLY A 156 -19.07 -20.21 -3.19
C GLY A 156 -18.58 -20.06 -4.63
N SER A 157 -18.51 -18.84 -5.16
CA SER A 157 -17.84 -18.61 -6.45
C SER A 157 -16.33 -18.54 -6.29
N ALA A 158 -15.59 -19.06 -7.27
CA ALA A 158 -14.14 -18.89 -7.35
C ALA A 158 -13.77 -17.44 -7.68
N ASP A 159 -14.58 -16.77 -8.50
CA ASP A 159 -14.40 -15.37 -8.86
C ASP A 159 -15.16 -14.48 -7.87
N LEU A 160 -14.54 -13.40 -7.41
CA LEU A 160 -15.17 -12.43 -6.48
C LEU A 160 -15.69 -11.17 -7.18
N VAL A 161 -15.21 -10.90 -8.39
CA VAL A 161 -15.63 -9.80 -9.24
C VAL A 161 -15.55 -10.27 -10.69
N ASN A 162 -16.51 -9.87 -11.52
CA ASN A 162 -16.48 -10.14 -12.95
C ASN A 162 -16.29 -8.81 -13.69
N VAL A 163 -15.56 -8.82 -14.79
CA VAL A 163 -15.44 -7.66 -15.71
C VAL A 163 -16.44 -7.81 -16.86
N SER A 164 -16.85 -6.68 -17.46
CA SER A 164 -17.57 -6.70 -18.73
C SER A 164 -16.56 -6.80 -19.85
N THR A 165 -16.80 -7.69 -20.81
CA THR A 165 -15.89 -7.88 -21.95
C THR A 165 -16.64 -7.83 -23.27
N GLU A 166 -15.92 -7.42 -24.31
CA GLU A 166 -16.37 -7.45 -25.69
C GLU A 166 -15.28 -8.10 -26.56
N GLU A 167 -15.71 -8.84 -27.57
CA GLU A 167 -14.83 -9.36 -28.61
C GLU A 167 -14.68 -8.34 -29.74
N VAL A 168 -13.45 -7.91 -30.02
CA VAL A 168 -13.13 -6.89 -31.03
C VAL A 168 -12.04 -7.38 -31.99
N THR A 169 -12.04 -6.87 -33.22
CA THR A 169 -10.93 -7.08 -34.17
C THR A 169 -9.75 -6.14 -33.85
N LEU A 170 -8.65 -6.24 -34.59
CA LEU A 170 -7.52 -5.31 -34.46
C LEU A 170 -7.96 -3.85 -34.66
N GLN A 171 -8.79 -3.55 -35.66
CA GLN A 171 -9.35 -2.21 -35.82
C GLN A 171 -10.19 -1.77 -34.61
N GLY A 172 -10.98 -2.66 -34.02
CA GLY A 172 -11.75 -2.34 -32.81
C GLY A 172 -10.86 -2.04 -31.60
N LEU A 173 -9.74 -2.76 -31.45
CA LEU A 173 -8.72 -2.47 -30.44
C LEU A 173 -8.07 -1.09 -30.68
N ILE A 174 -7.71 -0.79 -31.93
CA ILE A 174 -7.15 0.51 -32.35
C ILE A 174 -8.11 1.65 -32.00
N ASP A 175 -9.40 1.47 -32.27
CA ASP A 175 -10.42 2.45 -31.95
C ASP A 175 -10.54 2.68 -30.44
N ALA A 176 -10.45 1.60 -29.64
CA ALA A 176 -10.51 1.66 -28.18
C ALA A 176 -9.34 2.44 -27.55
N VAL A 177 -8.15 2.42 -28.17
CA VAL A 177 -6.97 3.17 -27.70
C VAL A 177 -6.78 4.53 -28.40
N SER A 178 -7.76 4.99 -29.19
CA SER A 178 -7.66 6.25 -29.94
C SER A 178 -7.62 7.51 -29.06
N GLY A 179 -8.10 7.41 -27.82
CA GLY A 179 -8.07 8.48 -26.82
C GLY A 179 -6.80 8.51 -25.96
N GLU A 180 -5.95 7.49 -26.06
CA GLU A 180 -4.70 7.38 -25.29
C GLU A 180 -3.55 8.00 -26.08
N TYR A 181 -2.65 8.73 -25.41
CA TYR A 181 -1.58 9.49 -26.05
C TYR A 181 -0.24 9.32 -25.34
N TYR A 182 0.83 9.30 -26.11
CA TYR A 182 2.19 9.51 -25.62
C TYR A 182 2.79 10.78 -26.23
N ASP A 183 3.46 11.59 -25.40
CA ASP A 183 4.13 12.81 -25.84
C ASP A 183 5.64 12.59 -25.82
N PHE A 184 6.24 12.48 -27.00
CA PHE A 184 7.68 12.29 -27.15
C PHE A 184 8.48 13.56 -26.85
N SER A 185 7.84 14.71 -26.63
CA SER A 185 8.54 16.00 -26.49
C SER A 185 9.61 16.02 -25.38
N ASP A 186 9.46 15.20 -24.35
CA ASP A 186 10.41 15.11 -23.23
C ASP A 186 11.69 14.34 -23.58
N VAL A 187 11.68 13.52 -24.64
CA VAL A 187 12.84 12.73 -25.08
C VAL A 187 13.50 13.29 -26.35
N LEU A 188 12.81 14.15 -27.11
CA LEU A 188 13.36 14.72 -28.33
C LEU A 188 14.43 15.77 -28.04
N GLY A 189 15.55 15.74 -28.77
CA GLY A 189 16.68 16.62 -28.50
C GLY A 189 17.53 16.20 -27.30
N PHE A 190 17.27 15.02 -26.72
CA PHE A 190 18.06 14.50 -25.60
C PHE A 190 19.53 14.37 -26.02
N ASN A 191 20.43 14.85 -25.15
CA ASN A 191 21.86 14.74 -25.33
C ASN A 191 22.56 14.45 -24.00
N ASN A 192 23.71 13.78 -24.10
CA ASN A 192 24.64 13.52 -23.01
C ASN A 192 26.06 13.38 -23.57
N GLN A 193 26.99 12.79 -22.81
CA GLN A 193 28.39 12.61 -23.27
C GLN A 193 28.57 11.57 -24.39
N PHE A 194 27.56 10.74 -24.68
CA PHE A 194 27.57 9.65 -25.66
C PHE A 194 26.47 9.76 -26.73
N VAL A 195 25.56 10.72 -26.62
CA VAL A 195 24.38 10.93 -27.48
C VAL A 195 24.24 12.41 -27.76
N ASP A 196 24.09 12.78 -29.03
CA ASP A 196 23.96 14.17 -29.46
C ASP A 196 22.50 14.59 -29.65
N ASP A 197 21.67 13.66 -30.14
CA ASP A 197 20.27 13.94 -30.44
C ASP A 197 19.42 12.66 -30.42
N VAL A 198 18.14 12.85 -30.13
CA VAL A 198 17.08 11.85 -30.24
C VAL A 198 15.95 12.45 -31.06
N LYS A 199 15.58 11.76 -32.15
CA LYS A 199 14.60 12.22 -33.13
C LYS A 199 13.45 11.23 -33.23
N LEU A 200 12.26 11.76 -33.50
CA LEU A 200 11.08 10.99 -33.88
C LEU A 200 10.81 11.21 -35.37
N GLU A 201 10.79 10.12 -36.11
CA GLU A 201 10.64 10.07 -37.55
C GLU A 201 9.37 9.33 -37.91
N ALA A 202 8.66 9.80 -38.93
CA ALA A 202 7.58 9.09 -39.59
C ALA A 202 8.06 8.62 -40.97
N GLN A 203 7.85 7.35 -41.27
CA GLN A 203 8.22 6.78 -42.56
C GLN A 203 7.02 6.72 -43.51
N ALA A 204 7.19 7.28 -44.71
CA ALA A 204 6.21 7.17 -45.78
C ALA A 204 6.90 6.98 -47.14
N ASN A 205 6.44 6.00 -47.92
CA ASN A 205 6.91 5.76 -49.30
C ASN A 205 8.44 5.62 -49.44
N GLY A 206 9.11 4.99 -48.49
CA GLY A 206 10.56 4.77 -48.54
C GLY A 206 11.42 5.97 -48.16
N THR A 207 10.85 6.97 -47.50
CA THR A 207 11.60 8.12 -46.96
C THR A 207 11.15 8.37 -45.53
N ALA A 208 12.09 8.36 -44.58
CA ALA A 208 11.83 8.86 -43.23
C ALA A 208 11.95 10.39 -43.21
N SER A 209 11.02 11.03 -42.51
CA SER A 209 11.02 12.47 -42.27
C SER A 209 10.61 12.76 -40.83
N PRO A 210 10.99 13.92 -40.25
CA PRO A 210 10.59 14.28 -38.91
C PRO A 210 9.08 14.17 -38.75
N ALA A 211 8.61 13.55 -37.67
CA ALA A 211 7.18 13.41 -37.42
C ALA A 211 6.53 14.81 -37.32
N GLU A 212 5.35 14.97 -37.94
CA GLU A 212 4.62 16.25 -37.91
C GLU A 212 4.12 16.63 -36.51
N LYS A 213 4.04 15.65 -35.61
CA LYS A 213 3.55 15.76 -34.24
C LYS A 213 4.45 14.98 -33.30
N ASN A 214 4.77 15.57 -32.15
CA ASN A 214 5.50 14.90 -31.07
C ASN A 214 4.55 14.15 -30.12
N LYS A 215 3.28 14.55 -30.09
CA LYS A 215 2.23 13.87 -29.33
C LYS A 215 1.40 13.01 -30.27
N LEU A 216 1.47 11.69 -30.10
CA LEU A 216 0.81 10.70 -30.94
C LEU A 216 -0.20 9.91 -30.10
N SER A 217 -1.36 9.61 -30.69
CA SER A 217 -2.25 8.61 -30.08
C SER A 217 -1.69 7.21 -30.26
N PHE A 218 -2.10 6.27 -29.41
CA PHE A 218 -1.75 4.86 -29.58
C PHE A 218 -2.30 4.31 -30.90
N ALA A 219 -3.46 4.81 -31.33
CA ALA A 219 -4.01 4.52 -32.66
C ALA A 219 -3.14 5.08 -33.80
N ASP A 220 -2.56 6.28 -33.65
CA ASP A 220 -1.62 6.83 -34.64
C ASP A 220 -0.40 5.91 -34.75
N ILE A 221 0.17 5.47 -33.62
CA ILE A 221 1.36 4.61 -33.59
C ILE A 221 1.09 3.26 -34.25
N LEU A 222 -0.03 2.60 -33.94
CA LEU A 222 -0.40 1.31 -34.53
C LEU A 222 -0.67 1.39 -36.04
N ASN A 223 -1.36 2.43 -36.50
CA ASN A 223 -1.66 2.63 -37.93
C ASN A 223 -0.49 3.19 -38.73
N GLY A 224 0.43 3.87 -38.05
CA GLY A 224 1.57 4.54 -38.66
C GLY A 224 2.80 3.66 -38.80
N ASN A 225 3.90 4.35 -39.10
CA ASN A 225 5.23 3.80 -39.17
C ASN A 225 6.18 4.83 -38.56
N TYR A 226 6.29 4.80 -37.23
CA TYR A 226 7.08 5.75 -36.44
C TYR A 226 8.33 5.08 -35.89
N MET A 227 9.44 5.80 -35.99
CA MET A 227 10.75 5.32 -35.57
C MET A 227 11.43 6.39 -34.71
N LEU A 228 12.06 5.94 -33.64
CA LEU A 228 12.98 6.74 -32.87
C LEU A 228 14.40 6.51 -33.37
N LEU A 229 15.19 7.56 -33.42
CA LEU A 229 16.58 7.54 -33.83
C LEU A 229 17.41 8.31 -32.81
N ALA A 230 18.41 7.65 -32.23
CA ALA A 230 19.41 8.26 -31.37
C ALA A 230 20.76 8.26 -32.10
N GLU A 231 21.45 9.40 -32.15
CA GLU A 231 22.70 9.57 -32.90
C GLU A 231 23.79 10.22 -32.06
N THR A 232 25.05 9.99 -32.45
CA THR A 232 26.23 10.66 -31.89
C THR A 232 27.32 10.80 -32.94
N HIS A 233 27.99 11.95 -32.97
CA HIS A 233 29.13 12.27 -33.81
C HIS A 233 30.40 12.29 -32.96
N ASP A 234 31.38 11.48 -33.32
CA ASP A 234 32.69 11.47 -32.67
C ASP A 234 33.49 12.69 -33.17
N GLY A 235 33.44 13.79 -32.43
CA GLY A 235 34.14 15.04 -32.79
C GLY A 235 34.16 16.17 -31.75
N ASP A 236 33.12 16.35 -30.92
CA ASP A 236 33.03 17.60 -30.12
C ASP A 236 33.59 17.52 -28.68
N ASN A 237 33.72 16.32 -28.09
CA ASN A 237 34.01 16.19 -26.64
C ASN A 237 35.43 15.72 -26.28
N GLY A 238 36.32 15.49 -27.25
CA GLY A 238 37.77 15.35 -27.02
C GLY A 238 38.25 14.17 -26.14
N GLU A 239 37.35 13.39 -25.53
CA GLU A 239 37.67 12.25 -24.68
C GLU A 239 36.59 11.17 -24.82
N THR A 240 36.70 10.32 -25.85
CA THR A 240 36.73 8.85 -25.77
C THR A 240 36.56 8.30 -27.19
N SER A 241 37.68 7.90 -27.78
CA SER A 241 37.70 6.88 -28.81
C SER A 241 36.82 5.69 -28.39
N TYR A 242 36.03 5.14 -29.32
CA TYR A 242 35.31 3.85 -29.33
C TYR A 242 33.77 3.90 -29.20
N ASN A 243 33.09 3.46 -30.28
CA ASN A 243 31.69 2.98 -30.40
C ASN A 243 30.73 3.26 -29.23
N ASN A 244 30.03 4.40 -29.27
CA ASN A 244 28.99 4.82 -28.32
C ASN A 244 27.63 4.10 -28.49
N LEU A 245 27.60 3.03 -29.29
CA LEU A 245 26.37 2.38 -29.69
C LEU A 245 25.72 1.58 -28.56
N THR A 246 26.52 0.87 -27.76
CA THR A 246 26.03 -0.07 -26.73
C THR A 246 26.52 0.25 -25.32
N VAL A 247 27.23 1.36 -25.12
CA VAL A 247 27.72 1.78 -23.79
C VAL A 247 26.56 2.22 -22.89
N ASP A 248 26.76 2.17 -21.57
CA ASP A 248 25.82 2.75 -20.59
C ASP A 248 25.67 4.26 -20.86
N GLY A 249 24.42 4.71 -21.04
CA GLY A 249 24.10 6.06 -21.50
C GLY A 249 24.35 6.32 -22.99
N GLY A 250 24.74 5.33 -23.79
CA GLY A 250 24.92 5.41 -25.24
C GLY A 250 23.61 5.38 -26.02
N VAL A 251 23.69 5.47 -27.36
CA VAL A 251 22.51 5.66 -28.21
C VAL A 251 21.49 4.51 -28.11
N ALA A 252 21.89 3.24 -28.00
CA ALA A 252 20.94 2.14 -27.81
C ALA A 252 20.33 2.14 -26.39
N ASP A 253 21.15 2.42 -25.37
CA ASP A 253 20.70 2.45 -23.98
C ASP A 253 19.63 3.53 -23.73
N VAL A 254 19.78 4.71 -24.36
CA VAL A 254 18.78 5.78 -24.30
C VAL A 254 17.44 5.32 -24.90
N LEU A 255 17.44 4.60 -26.03
CA LEU A 255 16.21 4.08 -26.64
C LEU A 255 15.56 2.95 -25.81
N CYS A 256 16.38 2.08 -25.21
CA CYS A 256 15.94 1.01 -24.32
C CYS A 256 15.21 1.51 -23.07
N ASN A 257 15.70 2.60 -22.48
CA ASN A 257 15.19 3.15 -21.23
C ASN A 257 14.07 4.19 -21.40
N MET A 258 13.44 4.26 -22.58
CA MET A 258 12.34 5.19 -22.82
C MET A 258 11.03 4.75 -22.15
N THR A 259 10.30 5.72 -21.60
CA THR A 259 9.01 5.47 -20.92
C THR A 259 7.86 5.11 -21.87
N VAL A 260 8.07 5.19 -23.18
CA VAL A 260 7.07 4.77 -24.18
C VAL A 260 6.75 3.28 -24.06
N TRP A 261 7.72 2.45 -23.67
CA TRP A 261 7.53 1.01 -23.47
C TRP A 261 6.60 0.73 -22.29
N ASP A 262 6.85 1.39 -21.15
CA ASP A 262 6.00 1.28 -19.97
C ASP A 262 4.58 1.76 -20.26
N SER A 263 4.45 2.89 -20.97
CA SER A 263 3.16 3.45 -21.39
C SER A 263 2.40 2.48 -22.32
N MET A 264 3.11 1.79 -23.22
CA MET A 264 2.53 0.77 -24.08
C MET A 264 1.98 -0.41 -23.30
N PHE A 265 2.76 -0.91 -22.34
CA PHE A 265 2.28 -2.00 -21.51
C PHE A 265 1.06 -1.58 -20.69
N GLU A 266 1.09 -0.41 -20.05
CA GLU A 266 -0.03 0.09 -19.25
C GLU A 266 -1.32 0.21 -20.07
N VAL A 267 -1.26 0.86 -21.23
CA VAL A 267 -2.44 1.10 -22.07
C VAL A 267 -3.08 -0.21 -22.54
N PHE A 268 -2.27 -1.15 -23.06
CA PHE A 268 -2.82 -2.40 -23.57
C PHE A 268 -3.22 -3.37 -22.46
N GLU A 269 -2.47 -3.44 -21.34
CA GLU A 269 -2.83 -4.30 -20.21
C GLU A 269 -4.13 -3.85 -19.55
N ASN A 270 -4.36 -2.54 -19.38
CA ASN A 270 -5.64 -2.04 -18.86
C ASN A 270 -6.83 -2.47 -19.73
N LEU A 271 -6.65 -2.55 -21.04
CA LEU A 271 -7.69 -2.92 -21.98
C LEU A 271 -7.86 -4.44 -22.12
N LEU A 272 -6.77 -5.20 -22.05
CA LEU A 272 -6.75 -6.63 -22.34
C LEU A 272 -6.79 -7.51 -21.09
N ASP A 273 -6.45 -7.02 -19.89
CA ASP A 273 -6.50 -7.83 -18.67
C ASP A 273 -7.95 -8.05 -18.21
N THR A 274 -8.49 -9.19 -18.60
CA THR A 274 -9.80 -9.69 -18.17
C THR A 274 -9.84 -10.17 -16.71
N GLY A 275 -8.69 -10.18 -16.02
CA GLY A 275 -8.52 -10.71 -14.67
C GLY A 275 -8.37 -12.23 -14.60
N ASP A 276 -8.41 -12.94 -15.72
CA ASP A 276 -8.23 -14.40 -15.74
C ASP A 276 -6.75 -14.81 -15.84
N PRO A 277 -6.33 -15.94 -15.23
CA PRO A 277 -4.92 -16.34 -15.20
C PRO A 277 -4.28 -16.55 -16.58
N LYS A 278 -5.05 -16.94 -17.61
CA LYS A 278 -4.51 -17.18 -18.96
C LYS A 278 -4.15 -15.84 -19.60
N THR A 279 -5.05 -14.88 -19.52
CA THR A 279 -4.87 -13.55 -20.09
C THR A 279 -3.72 -12.81 -19.40
N GLN A 280 -3.63 -12.87 -18.08
CA GLN A 280 -2.50 -12.31 -17.32
C GLN A 280 -1.15 -12.94 -17.71
N ALA A 281 -1.12 -14.26 -17.93
CA ALA A 281 0.08 -14.94 -18.40
C ALA A 281 0.46 -14.54 -19.84
N ALA A 282 -0.52 -14.28 -20.71
CA ALA A 282 -0.29 -13.79 -22.07
C ALA A 282 0.32 -12.38 -22.07
N LEU A 283 -0.19 -11.47 -21.25
CA LEU A 283 0.34 -10.11 -21.09
C LEU A 283 1.76 -10.13 -20.52
N ALA A 284 2.00 -10.94 -19.48
CA ALA A 284 3.35 -11.11 -18.91
C ALA A 284 4.34 -11.69 -19.93
N TYR A 285 3.90 -12.64 -20.77
CA TYR A 285 4.70 -13.17 -21.87
C TYR A 285 5.04 -12.08 -22.90
N ALA A 286 4.05 -11.34 -23.39
CA ALA A 286 4.26 -10.27 -24.37
C ALA A 286 5.18 -9.17 -23.85
N ARG A 287 5.00 -8.75 -22.59
CA ARG A 287 5.86 -7.78 -21.92
C ARG A 287 7.30 -8.28 -21.87
N ARG A 288 7.51 -9.51 -21.40
CA ARG A 288 8.86 -10.12 -21.33
C ARG A 288 9.53 -10.12 -22.70
N MET A 289 8.84 -10.55 -23.75
CA MET A 289 9.43 -10.61 -25.11
C MET A 289 9.88 -9.23 -25.61
N VAL A 290 9.08 -8.19 -25.38
CA VAL A 290 9.45 -6.81 -25.73
C VAL A 290 10.58 -6.28 -24.85
N THR A 291 10.53 -6.53 -23.53
CA THR A 291 11.59 -6.12 -22.61
C THR A 291 12.91 -6.76 -22.98
N ASP A 292 12.93 -8.08 -23.24
CA ASP A 292 14.13 -8.81 -23.65
C ASP A 292 14.73 -8.16 -24.92
N MET A 293 13.89 -7.83 -25.91
CA MET A 293 14.29 -7.15 -27.13
C MET A 293 14.82 -5.72 -26.89
N MET A 294 14.30 -5.02 -25.89
CA MET A 294 14.72 -3.68 -25.48
C MET A 294 15.74 -3.70 -24.32
N THR A 295 16.40 -4.83 -24.06
CA THR A 295 17.51 -4.87 -23.10
C THR A 295 18.85 -4.66 -23.80
N ASN A 296 19.63 -3.70 -23.32
CA ASN A 296 21.03 -3.54 -23.70
C ASN A 296 21.92 -4.37 -22.74
N LEU A 297 22.17 -5.64 -23.06
CA LEU A 297 23.07 -6.53 -22.28
C LEU A 297 24.57 -6.21 -22.49
N GLY A 298 24.90 -4.98 -22.84
CA GLY A 298 26.22 -4.50 -23.22
C GLY A 298 27.08 -3.94 -22.09
N ALA A 299 27.12 -4.58 -20.93
CA ALA A 299 28.17 -4.37 -19.93
C ALA A 299 28.39 -5.66 -19.15
N GLY A 300 29.22 -6.56 -19.68
CA GLY A 300 29.84 -7.56 -18.82
C GLY A 300 30.60 -6.82 -17.71
N GLU A 301 30.38 -7.20 -16.45
CA GLU A 301 31.27 -6.80 -15.37
C GLU A 301 32.71 -7.08 -15.81
N ASP A 302 33.55 -6.04 -15.84
CA ASP A 302 34.97 -6.17 -16.16
C ASP A 302 35.64 -7.03 -15.09
N ASP A 303 35.69 -8.35 -15.32
CA ASP A 303 36.34 -9.31 -14.40
C ASP A 303 37.88 -9.30 -14.51
N GLY A 304 38.44 -8.43 -15.38
CA GLY A 304 39.87 -8.22 -15.48
C GLY A 304 40.64 -9.40 -16.08
N THR A 305 40.00 -10.42 -16.65
CA THR A 305 40.71 -11.50 -17.36
C THR A 305 40.66 -11.34 -18.87
N LYS A 306 41.70 -10.71 -19.41
CA LYS A 306 42.07 -10.82 -20.83
C LYS A 306 42.25 -12.30 -21.21
N GLY A 307 41.48 -12.81 -22.17
CA GLY A 307 41.80 -14.11 -22.76
C GLY A 307 40.80 -14.66 -23.77
N ASP A 308 41.26 -14.77 -25.03
CA ASP A 308 40.80 -15.66 -26.11
C ASP A 308 39.44 -15.41 -26.79
N TYR A 309 39.53 -14.59 -27.84
CA TYR A 309 38.62 -14.54 -28.98
C TYR A 309 38.54 -15.90 -29.72
N GLY A 310 37.37 -16.55 -29.71
CA GLY A 310 37.19 -17.87 -30.30
C GLY A 310 35.79 -18.23 -30.82
N SER A 311 35.52 -17.89 -32.09
CA SER A 311 34.82 -18.71 -33.11
C SER A 311 33.27 -18.96 -33.10
N HIS A 312 32.68 -18.84 -34.30
CA HIS A 312 31.36 -19.32 -34.83
C HIS A 312 30.08 -18.57 -34.40
N SER A 313 28.99 -18.41 -35.19
CA SER A 313 28.67 -18.37 -36.65
C SER A 313 27.18 -17.98 -36.82
N GLY A 314 26.83 -17.14 -37.80
CA GLY A 314 25.45 -16.80 -38.23
C GLY A 314 24.99 -15.47 -37.62
N VAL A 315 24.54 -14.42 -38.33
CA VAL A 315 23.80 -14.30 -39.60
C VAL A 315 24.25 -13.02 -40.34
N GLY A 316 24.48 -13.10 -41.66
CA GLY A 316 24.17 -11.98 -42.59
C GLY A 316 25.17 -10.84 -42.85
N THR A 317 26.48 -11.07 -42.99
CA THR A 317 27.41 -10.02 -43.47
C THR A 317 27.27 -9.77 -44.99
N VAL A 318 26.91 -8.56 -45.41
CA VAL A 318 27.25 -8.02 -46.75
C VAL A 318 28.57 -7.27 -46.60
N GLY A 319 29.67 -7.91 -46.97
CA GLY A 319 31.01 -7.36 -46.75
C GLY A 319 31.41 -6.26 -47.75
N THR A 320 32.42 -5.47 -47.36
CA THR A 320 33.69 -5.36 -48.10
C THR A 320 34.82 -4.82 -47.21
N GLY A 321 35.81 -5.67 -46.89
CA GLY A 321 37.22 -5.24 -46.86
C GLY A 321 37.89 -4.88 -45.52
N SER A 322 38.20 -5.93 -44.75
CA SER A 322 39.42 -6.20 -43.96
C SER A 322 39.89 -5.19 -42.90
N GLY A 323 39.60 -5.54 -41.64
CA GLY A 323 40.22 -5.05 -40.41
C GLY A 323 39.51 -5.66 -39.19
N ASP A 324 39.70 -6.95 -38.91
CA ASP A 324 38.96 -7.68 -37.86
C ASP A 324 39.28 -7.16 -36.44
N TYR A 325 38.43 -6.27 -35.91
CA TYR A 325 38.22 -6.14 -34.48
C TYR A 325 37.02 -7.03 -34.08
N SER A 326 37.32 -8.28 -33.70
CA SER A 326 36.32 -9.19 -33.13
C SER A 326 35.88 -8.65 -31.77
N TRP A 327 34.60 -8.29 -31.61
CA TRP A 327 33.99 -8.01 -30.31
C TRP A 327 33.19 -9.25 -29.86
N ASP A 328 33.27 -9.62 -28.59
CA ASP A 328 32.59 -10.81 -28.03
C ASP A 328 31.13 -10.48 -27.68
N GLY A 329 30.38 -9.98 -28.66
CA GLY A 329 28.99 -9.48 -28.52
C GLY A 329 27.91 -10.53 -28.76
N LYS A 330 28.15 -11.82 -28.50
CA LYS A 330 27.17 -12.88 -28.82
C LYS A 330 25.78 -12.66 -28.21
N ASN A 331 25.68 -12.12 -26.99
CA ASN A 331 24.39 -11.82 -26.36
C ASN A 331 23.78 -10.49 -26.84
N ILE A 332 24.59 -9.62 -27.46
CA ILE A 332 24.18 -8.28 -27.90
C ILE A 332 23.50 -8.37 -29.27
N HIS A 333 23.97 -9.25 -30.15
CA HIS A 333 23.40 -9.43 -31.50
C HIS A 333 22.05 -10.16 -31.52
N ASP A 334 21.69 -10.90 -30.47
CA ASP A 334 20.41 -11.64 -30.41
C ASP A 334 19.20 -10.70 -30.22
N ASN A 335 19.41 -9.52 -29.62
CA ASN A 335 18.37 -8.50 -29.39
C ASN A 335 18.26 -7.49 -30.54
N TRP A 336 19.05 -7.66 -31.58
CA TRP A 336 19.19 -6.70 -32.67
C TRP A 336 18.48 -7.19 -33.92
N GLY A 337 17.69 -6.30 -34.50
CA GLY A 337 16.97 -6.65 -35.70
C GLY A 337 17.83 -6.62 -36.97
N ASP A 338 18.81 -5.72 -37.03
CA ASP A 338 19.82 -5.62 -38.07
C ASP A 338 21.09 -4.91 -37.52
N TRP A 339 22.28 -5.25 -38.04
CA TRP A 339 23.57 -4.64 -37.66
C TRP A 339 24.35 -4.26 -38.93
N ARG A 340 24.82 -3.01 -39.01
CA ARG A 340 25.55 -2.52 -40.17
C ARG A 340 26.77 -1.71 -39.80
N GLU A 341 27.90 -2.08 -40.38
CA GLU A 341 29.16 -1.37 -40.26
C GLU A 341 29.57 -0.78 -41.61
N TYR A 342 29.89 0.51 -41.61
CA TYR A 342 30.32 1.24 -42.79
C TYR A 342 31.65 1.94 -42.56
N ARG A 343 32.30 2.29 -43.68
CA ARG A 343 33.65 2.85 -43.72
C ARG A 343 33.71 4.06 -44.64
N ASP A 344 32.79 5.00 -44.44
CA ASP A 344 32.46 6.08 -45.37
C ASP A 344 32.47 7.44 -44.64
N LYS A 345 33.10 8.47 -45.22
CA LYS A 345 33.39 9.78 -44.57
C LYS A 345 32.20 10.71 -44.28
N TYR A 346 30.94 10.32 -44.48
CA TYR A 346 29.82 11.29 -44.52
C TYR A 346 28.65 10.91 -43.59
N ASP A 347 28.47 11.70 -42.52
CA ASP A 347 27.33 11.67 -41.58
C ASP A 347 25.97 11.53 -42.31
N SER A 348 25.69 12.36 -43.30
CA SER A 348 24.43 12.30 -44.09
C SER A 348 24.11 10.94 -44.72
N LYS A 349 25.09 10.06 -44.95
CA LYS A 349 24.84 8.70 -45.45
C LYS A 349 24.43 7.73 -44.35
N VAL A 350 25.06 7.83 -43.18
CA VAL A 350 24.76 6.97 -42.02
C VAL A 350 23.38 7.26 -41.49
N ASN A 351 23.05 8.55 -41.36
CA ASN A 351 21.70 8.99 -41.07
C ASN A 351 20.70 8.61 -42.18
N GLY A 352 21.13 8.57 -43.43
CA GLY A 352 20.35 8.03 -44.54
C GLY A 352 20.06 6.52 -44.43
N TRP A 353 21.04 5.72 -43.98
CA TRP A 353 20.89 4.28 -43.75
C TRP A 353 20.00 3.99 -42.54
N ALA A 354 20.14 4.75 -41.45
CA ALA A 354 19.27 4.68 -40.28
C ALA A 354 17.80 5.01 -40.62
N ARG A 355 17.58 5.76 -41.71
CA ARG A 355 16.27 6.21 -42.18
C ARG A 355 15.75 5.41 -43.38
N ASP A 356 16.44 4.34 -43.76
CA ASP A 356 16.06 3.50 -44.90
C ASP A 356 14.93 2.52 -44.56
N ASP A 357 14.40 1.90 -45.61
CA ASP A 357 13.31 0.92 -45.50
C ASP A 357 13.65 -0.27 -44.61
N ALA A 358 14.91 -0.65 -44.52
CA ALA A 358 15.28 -1.84 -43.78
C ALA A 358 15.42 -1.53 -42.28
N SER A 359 15.81 -0.30 -41.90
CA SER A 359 15.73 0.18 -40.51
C SER A 359 14.27 0.34 -40.08
N ALA A 360 13.41 0.87 -40.94
CA ALA A 360 11.99 1.00 -40.64
C ALA A 360 11.21 -0.33 -40.70
N ASP A 361 11.72 -1.36 -41.38
CA ASP A 361 11.17 -2.71 -41.35
C ASP A 361 11.58 -3.50 -40.09
N THR A 362 12.47 -2.95 -39.24
CA THR A 362 13.01 -3.68 -38.10
C THR A 362 11.99 -3.80 -36.95
N ILE A 363 11.99 -4.95 -36.28
CA ILE A 363 11.38 -5.17 -34.96
C ILE A 363 12.51 -5.35 -33.96
N GLY A 364 12.63 -4.42 -33.01
CA GLY A 364 13.71 -4.36 -32.04
C GLY A 364 14.71 -3.24 -32.32
N LEU A 365 15.88 -3.33 -31.71
CA LEU A 365 16.96 -2.37 -31.88
C LEU A 365 17.68 -2.63 -33.20
N ASN A 366 17.88 -1.59 -33.99
CA ASN A 366 18.81 -1.60 -35.11
C ASN A 366 19.88 -0.57 -34.84
N GLY A 367 21.13 -0.90 -35.13
CA GLY A 367 22.20 0.06 -34.95
C GLY A 367 23.26 -0.02 -36.02
N ILE A 368 23.83 1.15 -36.23
CA ILE A 368 24.69 1.45 -37.36
C ILE A 368 25.90 2.14 -36.78
N TYR A 369 27.07 1.56 -37.06
CA TYR A 369 28.34 2.11 -36.66
C TYR A 369 29.16 2.46 -37.90
N ASN A 370 29.74 3.65 -37.90
CA ASN A 370 30.65 4.10 -38.94
C ASN A 370 31.97 4.52 -38.31
N HIS A 371 33.08 4.11 -38.93
CA HIS A 371 34.43 4.51 -38.52
C HIS A 371 35.29 4.87 -39.76
N ASP A 372 36.18 5.86 -39.63
CA ASP A 372 37.14 6.20 -40.70
C ASP A 372 38.45 5.41 -40.56
N ASP A 373 38.91 4.84 -41.66
CA ASP A 373 40.01 3.88 -41.73
C ASP A 373 41.32 4.50 -42.26
N ASN A 374 41.39 5.83 -42.38
CA ASN A 374 42.48 6.49 -43.11
C ASN A 374 43.79 6.73 -42.34
N GLY A 375 43.99 6.12 -41.16
CA GLY A 375 45.29 6.12 -40.47
C GLY A 375 45.90 7.51 -40.21
N LYS A 376 45.07 8.56 -40.27
CA LYS A 376 45.39 9.95 -39.99
C LYS A 376 44.29 10.46 -39.07
N SER A 377 44.69 10.74 -37.84
CA SER A 377 43.90 10.80 -36.61
C SER A 377 43.02 12.04 -36.42
N ASP A 378 42.57 12.71 -37.48
CA ASP A 378 42.10 14.10 -37.35
C ASP A 378 40.74 14.41 -38.01
N ASP A 379 39.94 13.41 -38.41
CA ASP A 379 38.67 13.67 -39.11
C ASP A 379 37.43 13.16 -38.31
N ASP A 380 36.59 14.11 -37.87
CA ASP A 380 35.31 14.04 -37.12
C ASP A 380 34.21 13.16 -37.77
N SER A 381 34.47 11.88 -38.00
CA SER A 381 33.68 11.06 -38.95
C SER A 381 33.16 9.73 -38.42
N CYS A 382 33.51 9.34 -37.19
CA CYS A 382 32.88 8.19 -36.56
C CYS A 382 31.49 8.57 -36.04
N MET A 383 30.50 7.71 -36.23
CA MET A 383 29.15 7.93 -35.72
C MET A 383 28.53 6.61 -35.33
N SER A 384 27.81 6.64 -34.21
CA SER A 384 26.91 5.56 -33.79
C SER A 384 25.47 6.05 -33.91
N VAL A 385 24.62 5.25 -34.55
CA VAL A 385 23.18 5.51 -34.61
C VAL A 385 22.45 4.27 -34.13
N ALA A 386 21.52 4.43 -33.21
CA ALA A 386 20.54 3.41 -32.86
C ALA A 386 19.16 3.85 -33.32
N THR A 387 18.35 2.90 -33.75
CA THR A 387 16.98 3.11 -34.19
C THR A 387 16.07 2.03 -33.62
N VAL A 388 14.83 2.40 -33.34
CA VAL A 388 13.77 1.46 -32.98
C VAL A 388 12.47 1.90 -33.62
N ASN A 389 11.83 0.98 -34.34
CA ASN A 389 10.52 1.25 -34.92
C ASN A 389 9.43 1.00 -33.87
N VAL A 390 8.93 2.07 -33.26
CA VAL A 390 7.92 2.02 -32.20
C VAL A 390 6.61 1.40 -32.70
N SER A 391 6.21 1.69 -33.94
CA SER A 391 5.01 1.09 -34.56
C SER A 391 5.13 -0.43 -34.68
N ASN A 392 6.28 -0.93 -35.11
CA ASN A 392 6.53 -2.37 -35.20
C ASN A 392 6.64 -3.03 -33.83
N MET A 393 7.23 -2.35 -32.85
CA MET A 393 7.29 -2.83 -31.46
C MET A 393 5.89 -2.99 -30.84
N PHE A 394 4.99 -2.03 -31.09
CA PHE A 394 3.60 -2.12 -30.61
C PHE A 394 2.86 -3.29 -31.27
N LYS A 395 3.04 -3.47 -32.59
CA LYS A 395 2.49 -4.63 -33.31
C LYS A 395 3.08 -5.93 -32.78
N ALA A 396 4.38 -5.99 -32.52
CA ALA A 396 5.05 -7.16 -31.96
C ALA A 396 4.51 -7.52 -30.57
N TYR A 397 4.30 -6.54 -29.68
CA TYR A 397 3.68 -6.77 -28.37
C TYR A 397 2.31 -7.45 -28.49
N LEU A 398 1.42 -6.89 -29.31
CA LEU A 398 0.09 -7.46 -29.56
C LEU A 398 0.17 -8.83 -30.25
N THR A 399 1.18 -9.04 -31.09
CA THR A 399 1.44 -10.33 -31.75
C THR A 399 1.86 -11.40 -30.73
N TYR A 400 2.78 -11.08 -29.81
CA TYR A 400 3.18 -12.00 -28.74
C TYR A 400 2.02 -12.36 -27.81
N PHE A 401 1.13 -11.39 -27.52
CA PHE A 401 -0.10 -11.65 -26.80
C PHE A 401 -0.97 -12.67 -27.55
N ALA A 402 -1.23 -12.43 -28.84
CA ALA A 402 -2.01 -13.34 -29.68
C ALA A 402 -1.38 -14.74 -29.79
N GLN A 403 -0.06 -14.83 -29.93
CA GLN A 403 0.67 -16.10 -29.96
C GLN A 403 0.42 -16.93 -28.69
N TYR A 404 0.47 -16.31 -27.52
CA TYR A 404 0.20 -17.01 -26.27
C TYR A 404 -1.27 -17.44 -26.19
N MET A 405 -2.19 -16.58 -26.61
CA MET A 405 -3.63 -16.86 -26.57
C MET A 405 -4.04 -18.02 -27.48
N GLU A 406 -3.44 -18.14 -28.67
CA GLU A 406 -3.59 -19.26 -29.60
C GLU A 406 -2.75 -20.50 -29.23
N GLY A 407 -1.78 -20.32 -28.33
CA GLY A 407 -0.80 -21.33 -27.92
C GLY A 407 0.50 -21.23 -28.73
N LEU A 408 1.64 -21.21 -28.03
CA LEU A 408 2.96 -20.90 -28.62
C LEU A 408 3.39 -21.85 -29.75
N ASP A 409 3.00 -23.13 -29.70
CA ASP A 409 3.34 -24.13 -30.71
C ASP A 409 2.31 -24.21 -31.86
N SER A 410 1.15 -23.57 -31.72
CA SER A 410 0.01 -23.68 -32.63
C SER A 410 -0.40 -22.36 -33.29
N SER A 411 0.10 -21.24 -32.78
CA SER A 411 -0.16 -19.90 -33.30
C SER A 411 0.28 -19.78 -34.75
N SER A 412 -0.56 -19.11 -35.55
CA SER A 412 -0.16 -18.71 -36.90
C SER A 412 0.72 -17.46 -36.91
N TYR A 413 0.66 -16.66 -35.85
CA TYR A 413 1.46 -15.46 -35.66
C TYR A 413 2.91 -15.79 -35.31
N GLU A 414 3.83 -15.00 -35.86
CA GLU A 414 5.28 -15.15 -35.66
C GLU A 414 5.94 -13.77 -35.69
N VAL A 415 6.69 -13.42 -34.64
CA VAL A 415 7.53 -12.22 -34.62
C VAL A 415 8.96 -12.63 -34.91
N THR A 416 9.53 -12.07 -35.98
CA THR A 416 10.94 -12.15 -36.33
C THR A 416 11.60 -10.79 -36.09
N ASN A 417 12.86 -10.64 -36.50
CA ASN A 417 13.56 -9.37 -36.47
C ASN A 417 13.06 -8.31 -37.47
N LYS A 418 12.15 -8.68 -38.39
CA LYS A 418 11.65 -7.78 -39.43
C LYS A 418 10.14 -7.92 -39.62
N ALA A 419 9.43 -6.81 -39.77
CA ALA A 419 7.99 -6.79 -40.00
C ALA A 419 7.63 -7.53 -41.30
N SER A 420 8.44 -7.38 -42.36
CA SER A 420 8.23 -8.03 -43.66
C SER A 420 8.37 -9.55 -43.65
N THR A 421 9.06 -10.13 -42.66
CA THR A 421 9.23 -11.57 -42.51
C THR A 421 8.45 -12.15 -41.33
N SER A 422 7.82 -11.29 -40.54
CA SER A 422 6.92 -11.65 -39.45
C SER A 422 5.52 -11.92 -39.99
N ASN A 423 4.78 -12.80 -39.31
CA ASN A 423 3.33 -12.82 -39.41
C ASN A 423 2.77 -12.07 -38.20
N LEU A 424 2.71 -10.74 -38.32
CA LEU A 424 2.23 -9.86 -37.26
C LEU A 424 0.72 -9.93 -37.11
N ILE A 425 0.25 -9.44 -35.97
CA ILE A 425 -1.15 -9.30 -35.64
C ILE A 425 -1.95 -8.64 -36.76
N ASP A 426 -3.11 -9.20 -37.07
CA ASP A 426 -4.00 -8.74 -38.14
C ASP A 426 -5.49 -8.81 -37.73
N GLU A 427 -6.38 -8.54 -38.68
CA GLU A 427 -7.84 -8.54 -38.45
C GLU A 427 -8.45 -9.94 -38.24
N MET A 428 -7.69 -11.03 -38.40
CA MET A 428 -8.18 -12.39 -38.16
C MET A 428 -8.17 -12.74 -36.67
N PHE A 429 -7.30 -12.13 -35.88
CA PHE A 429 -7.32 -12.29 -34.42
C PHE A 429 -8.50 -11.53 -33.83
N THR A 430 -9.15 -12.15 -32.85
CA THR A 430 -10.21 -11.51 -32.05
C THR A 430 -9.68 -11.29 -30.65
N PHE A 431 -9.64 -10.04 -30.22
CA PHE A 431 -9.29 -9.65 -28.86
C PHE A 431 -10.53 -9.71 -27.98
N THR A 432 -10.37 -10.18 -26.75
CA THR A 432 -11.35 -9.92 -25.69
C THR A 432 -10.85 -8.71 -24.92
N ILE A 433 -11.53 -7.58 -25.05
CA ILE A 433 -11.21 -6.36 -24.31
C ILE A 433 -12.17 -6.18 -23.14
N VAL A 434 -11.70 -5.55 -22.08
CA VAL A 434 -12.54 -5.09 -20.99
C VAL A 434 -13.24 -3.80 -21.42
N THR A 435 -14.56 -3.77 -21.25
CA THR A 435 -15.39 -2.61 -21.56
C THR A 435 -15.96 -2.03 -20.28
N ASP A 436 -16.05 -0.70 -20.22
CA ASP A 436 -16.70 0.07 -19.16
C ASP A 436 -16.11 -0.07 -17.74
N VAL A 437 -15.27 -1.07 -17.44
CA VAL A 437 -14.65 -1.32 -16.13
C VAL A 437 -13.26 -0.70 -16.02
N ASP A 438 -13.00 -0.02 -14.90
CA ASP A 438 -11.65 0.39 -14.52
C ASP A 438 -10.95 -0.79 -13.83
N THR A 439 -10.14 -1.52 -14.60
CA THR A 439 -9.32 -2.66 -14.13
C THR A 439 -8.01 -2.24 -13.50
N SER A 440 -7.68 -0.94 -13.52
CA SER A 440 -6.40 -0.45 -13.03
C SER A 440 -6.30 -0.56 -11.51
N GLY A 441 -5.11 -0.94 -11.04
CA GLY A 441 -4.73 -0.97 -9.63
C GLY A 441 -5.67 -1.81 -8.75
N ASP A 442 -6.17 -1.21 -7.66
CA ASP A 442 -6.90 -1.91 -6.60
C ASP A 442 -8.44 -1.88 -6.79
N ASN A 443 -8.95 -1.32 -7.90
CA ASN A 443 -10.38 -1.09 -8.12
C ASN A 443 -11.20 -2.40 -8.16
N LEU A 444 -10.66 -3.45 -8.77
CA LEU A 444 -11.31 -4.76 -8.82
C LEU A 444 -11.43 -5.39 -7.42
N LEU A 445 -10.42 -5.25 -6.58
CA LEU A 445 -10.45 -5.72 -5.19
C LEU A 445 -11.49 -4.97 -4.36
N ILE A 446 -11.60 -3.66 -4.56
CA ILE A 446 -12.63 -2.83 -3.91
C ILE A 446 -14.03 -3.31 -4.34
N ALA A 447 -14.26 -3.51 -5.64
CA ALA A 447 -15.54 -3.99 -6.14
C ALA A 447 -15.87 -5.41 -5.62
N ALA A 448 -14.89 -6.31 -5.62
CA ALA A 448 -15.00 -7.65 -5.04
C ALA A 448 -15.41 -7.61 -3.56
N PHE A 449 -14.81 -6.72 -2.76
CA PHE A 449 -15.19 -6.57 -1.36
C PHE A 449 -16.64 -6.11 -1.22
N TRP A 450 -17.07 -5.11 -1.98
CA TRP A 450 -18.43 -4.59 -1.85
C TRP A 450 -19.48 -5.58 -2.34
N ASP A 451 -19.21 -6.33 -3.41
CA ASP A 451 -20.09 -7.38 -3.90
C ASP A 451 -20.18 -8.54 -2.90
N THR A 452 -19.04 -8.99 -2.34
CA THR A 452 -19.03 -10.05 -1.33
C THR A 452 -19.78 -9.61 -0.06
N LEU A 453 -19.51 -8.41 0.47
CA LEU A 453 -20.21 -7.86 1.64
C LEU A 453 -21.72 -7.73 1.39
N PHE A 454 -22.10 -7.19 0.23
CA PHE A 454 -23.50 -7.09 -0.18
C PHE A 454 -24.18 -8.47 -0.24
N ASN A 455 -23.50 -9.46 -0.82
CA ASN A 455 -23.99 -10.84 -0.86
C ASN A 455 -24.12 -11.44 0.54
N GLN A 456 -23.18 -11.18 1.46
CA GLN A 456 -23.30 -11.62 2.86
C GLN A 456 -24.50 -10.96 3.55
N ILE A 457 -24.68 -9.65 3.40
CA ILE A 457 -25.83 -8.92 3.97
C ILE A 457 -27.14 -9.49 3.44
N CYS A 458 -27.22 -9.78 2.14
CA CYS A 458 -28.41 -10.34 1.52
C CYS A 458 -28.66 -11.80 1.92
N THR A 459 -27.64 -12.64 2.02
CA THR A 459 -27.84 -14.10 2.24
C THR A 459 -27.86 -14.50 3.70
N LYS A 460 -27.13 -13.79 4.56
CA LYS A 460 -27.02 -14.08 5.99
C LYS A 460 -27.80 -13.10 6.86
N GLY A 461 -28.19 -11.95 6.33
CA GLY A 461 -28.83 -10.87 7.09
C GLY A 461 -27.83 -9.96 7.81
N TRP A 462 -28.36 -8.96 8.49
CA TRP A 462 -27.56 -7.91 9.13
C TRP A 462 -28.17 -7.39 10.44
N THR A 463 -27.32 -6.75 11.25
CA THR A 463 -27.69 -6.05 12.50
C THR A 463 -27.09 -4.66 12.53
N GLU A 464 -27.73 -3.73 13.22
CA GLU A 464 -27.22 -2.36 13.41
C GLU A 464 -26.63 -2.21 14.81
N ASN A 465 -25.39 -1.75 14.89
CA ASN A 465 -24.74 -1.43 16.17
C ASN A 465 -23.71 -0.31 16.00
N ASP A 466 -24.10 0.93 16.25
CA ASP A 466 -23.20 2.09 16.10
C ASP A 466 -22.00 2.08 17.04
N ASN A 467 -22.06 1.34 18.16
CA ASN A 467 -20.96 1.27 19.12
C ASN A 467 -19.72 0.58 18.55
N VAL A 468 -19.83 -0.16 17.44
CA VAL A 468 -18.68 -0.78 16.75
C VAL A 468 -17.65 0.25 16.27
N ASN A 469 -18.05 1.50 16.06
CA ASN A 469 -17.12 2.59 15.74
C ASN A 469 -16.25 3.01 16.93
N ASN A 470 -16.62 2.63 18.16
CA ASN A 470 -15.77 2.77 19.33
C ASN A 470 -14.81 1.58 19.41
N GLN A 471 -13.52 1.87 19.35
CA GLN A 471 -12.44 0.89 19.33
C GLN A 471 -12.50 -0.07 20.53
N ASP A 472 -12.60 0.46 21.75
CA ASP A 472 -12.61 -0.33 22.97
C ASP A 472 -13.82 -1.27 22.99
N TYR A 473 -15.00 -0.76 22.65
CA TYR A 473 -16.23 -1.56 22.58
C TYR A 473 -16.11 -2.71 21.58
N LEU A 474 -15.60 -2.45 20.37
CA LEU A 474 -15.42 -3.46 19.34
C LEU A 474 -14.47 -4.56 19.82
N GLN A 475 -13.31 -4.17 20.35
CA GLN A 475 -12.30 -5.11 20.80
C GLN A 475 -12.79 -5.94 22.00
N GLU A 476 -13.47 -5.32 22.97
CA GLU A 476 -14.11 -6.05 24.08
C GLU A 476 -15.21 -7.00 23.60
N SER A 477 -15.99 -6.58 22.59
CA SER A 477 -17.05 -7.42 22.01
C SER A 477 -16.49 -8.65 21.31
N LEU A 478 -15.35 -8.51 20.61
CA LEU A 478 -14.62 -9.63 20.00
C LEU A 478 -14.02 -10.56 21.06
N LYS A 479 -13.37 -9.99 22.10
CA LYS A 479 -12.76 -10.77 23.19
C LYS A 479 -13.76 -11.59 23.98
N ASN A 480 -14.93 -11.01 24.26
CA ASN A 480 -15.99 -11.66 25.02
C ASN A 480 -16.84 -12.62 24.17
N GLY A 481 -16.57 -12.76 22.87
CA GLY A 481 -17.33 -13.64 21.97
C GLY A 481 -18.75 -13.15 21.65
N ASN A 482 -19.01 -11.85 21.81
CA ASN A 482 -20.27 -11.24 21.37
C ASN A 482 -20.26 -10.96 19.86
N MET A 483 -19.06 -10.83 19.28
CA MET A 483 -18.83 -10.63 17.85
C MET A 483 -17.72 -11.57 17.37
N TYR A 484 -17.73 -11.83 16.07
CA TYR A 484 -16.81 -12.73 15.40
C TYR A 484 -16.29 -12.11 14.10
N ILE A 485 -15.16 -12.60 13.63
CA ILE A 485 -14.57 -12.18 12.36
C ILE A 485 -15.01 -13.16 11.28
N SER A 486 -15.38 -12.64 10.11
CA SER A 486 -15.70 -13.46 8.95
C SER A 486 -14.60 -13.39 7.90
N THR A 487 -14.06 -14.54 7.52
CA THR A 487 -12.94 -14.66 6.58
C THR A 487 -13.34 -15.49 5.37
N LEU A 488 -12.92 -15.06 4.19
CA LEU A 488 -13.06 -15.83 2.96
C LEU A 488 -12.16 -17.06 3.01
N SER A 489 -12.67 -18.21 2.56
CA SER A 489 -11.92 -19.45 2.38
C SER A 489 -11.77 -19.79 0.89
N ASP A 490 -10.89 -20.76 0.59
CA ASP A 490 -10.54 -21.20 -0.77
C ASP A 490 -11.75 -21.75 -1.56
N ASP A 491 -12.81 -22.16 -0.87
CA ASP A 491 -14.06 -22.62 -1.48
C ASP A 491 -15.01 -21.47 -1.88
N GLY A 492 -14.58 -20.22 -1.72
CA GLY A 492 -15.36 -19.03 -2.06
C GLY A 492 -16.42 -18.65 -1.02
N TYR A 493 -16.46 -19.31 0.15
CA TYR A 493 -17.38 -18.98 1.24
C TYR A 493 -16.71 -18.19 2.36
N TYR A 494 -17.49 -17.31 2.97
CA TYR A 494 -17.12 -16.65 4.22
C TYR A 494 -17.51 -17.49 5.44
N TYR A 495 -16.52 -17.80 6.27
CA TYR A 495 -16.71 -18.52 7.53
C TYR A 495 -16.51 -17.60 8.73
N GLN A 496 -17.28 -17.87 9.78
CA GLN A 496 -17.18 -17.16 11.05
C GLN A 496 -16.11 -17.81 11.94
N GLY A 497 -15.23 -17.01 12.52
CA GLY A 497 -14.19 -17.45 13.45
C GLY A 497 -13.98 -16.47 14.61
N ASN A 498 -13.38 -16.97 15.70
CA ASN A 498 -12.95 -16.13 16.81
C ASN A 498 -11.73 -15.30 16.39
N TYR A 499 -11.58 -14.08 16.92
CA TYR A 499 -10.43 -13.21 16.61
C TYR A 499 -9.09 -13.92 16.85
N ALA A 500 -8.98 -14.77 17.89
CA ALA A 500 -7.76 -15.49 18.24
C ALA A 500 -7.34 -16.55 17.20
N THR A 501 -8.25 -16.94 16.30
CA THR A 501 -7.95 -17.87 15.19
C THR A 501 -7.63 -17.14 13.89
N ASN A 502 -7.76 -15.81 13.85
CA ASN A 502 -7.49 -15.01 12.66
C ASN A 502 -6.01 -14.63 12.62
N SER A 503 -5.33 -14.91 11.49
CA SER A 503 -3.90 -14.64 11.33
C SER A 503 -3.56 -13.16 11.25
N LEU A 504 -4.53 -12.30 10.93
CA LEU A 504 -4.36 -10.85 10.73
C LEU A 504 -4.60 -10.06 12.03
N ILE A 505 -5.04 -10.71 13.11
CA ILE A 505 -5.36 -10.05 14.38
C ILE A 505 -4.49 -10.64 15.48
N LYS A 506 -3.80 -9.77 16.21
CA LYS A 506 -2.98 -10.16 17.36
C LYS A 506 -3.48 -9.46 18.62
N GLU A 507 -3.40 -10.17 19.74
CA GLU A 507 -3.66 -9.61 21.05
C GLU A 507 -2.32 -9.28 21.72
N VAL A 508 -2.13 -8.00 22.05
CA VAL A 508 -0.90 -7.47 22.63
C VAL A 508 -1.20 -6.69 23.91
N THR A 509 -0.18 -6.43 24.71
CA THR A 509 -0.31 -5.59 25.91
C THR A 509 -0.65 -4.16 25.52
N ASP A 510 -1.57 -3.50 26.25
CA ASP A 510 -1.91 -2.10 26.03
C ASP A 510 -0.89 -1.16 26.71
N GLU A 511 0.27 -0.98 26.10
CA GLU A 511 1.36 -0.16 26.66
C GLU A 511 0.95 1.30 26.90
N GLU A 512 0.11 1.88 26.03
CA GLU A 512 -0.38 3.26 26.18
C GLU A 512 -1.32 3.38 27.37
N GLY A 513 -2.26 2.44 27.53
CA GLY A 513 -3.15 2.36 28.68
C GLY A 513 -2.38 2.20 30.00
N ILE A 514 -1.35 1.34 30.00
CA ILE A 514 -0.45 1.15 31.15
C ILE A 514 0.27 2.45 31.50
N ALA A 515 0.85 3.15 30.52
CA ALA A 515 1.57 4.40 30.77
C ALA A 515 0.66 5.48 31.36
N GLN A 516 -0.58 5.60 30.85
CA GLN A 516 -1.57 6.53 31.40
C GLN A 516 -1.98 6.16 32.83
N ALA A 517 -2.21 4.88 33.10
CA ALA A 517 -2.53 4.37 34.42
C ALA A 517 -1.38 4.58 35.42
N GLU A 518 -0.13 4.37 34.99
CA GLU A 518 1.06 4.60 35.80
C GLU A 518 1.19 6.08 36.19
N ALA A 519 1.02 6.99 35.23
CA ALA A 519 1.04 8.43 35.48
C ALA A 519 -0.03 8.85 36.49
N ARG A 520 -1.25 8.32 36.35
CA ARG A 520 -2.36 8.57 37.29
C ARG A 520 -2.09 8.00 38.68
N TYR A 521 -1.60 6.77 38.76
CA TYR A 521 -1.23 6.12 40.02
C TYR A 521 -0.17 6.94 40.77
N ASN A 522 0.91 7.33 40.08
CA ASN A 522 1.99 8.13 40.67
C ASN A 522 1.48 9.49 41.18
N ARG A 523 0.62 10.16 40.41
CA ARG A 523 0.01 11.44 40.81
C ARG A 523 -0.87 11.31 42.06
N GLU A 524 -1.77 10.33 42.10
CA GLU A 524 -2.68 10.17 43.23
C GLU A 524 -1.96 9.65 44.47
N LYS A 525 -0.99 8.73 44.31
CA LYS A 525 -0.09 8.28 45.39
C LYS A 525 0.62 9.44 46.08
N GLN A 526 1.16 10.39 45.31
CA GLN A 526 1.80 11.59 45.88
C GLN A 526 0.82 12.45 46.68
N LYS A 527 -0.40 12.66 46.15
CA LYS A 527 -1.44 13.42 46.86
C LYS A 527 -1.86 12.75 48.16
N ILE A 528 -2.04 11.42 48.14
CA ILE A 528 -2.39 10.63 49.33
C ILE A 528 -1.27 10.73 50.36
N ASN A 529 -0.02 10.47 49.98
CA ASN A 529 1.13 10.56 50.87
C ASN A 529 1.27 11.96 51.49
N TYR A 530 1.04 13.02 50.71
CA TYR A 530 1.05 14.39 51.23
C TYR A 530 -0.03 14.62 52.29
N LYS A 531 -1.27 14.15 52.03
CA LYS A 531 -2.37 14.25 53.00
C LYS A 531 -2.08 13.41 54.26
N GLU A 532 -1.59 12.18 54.11
CA GLU A 532 -1.21 11.32 55.24
C GLU A 532 -0.14 11.97 56.12
N ASN A 533 0.90 12.56 55.52
CA ASN A 533 1.94 13.29 56.26
C ASN A 533 1.36 14.47 57.08
N ILE A 534 0.40 15.21 56.51
CA ILE A 534 -0.30 16.28 57.25
C ILE A 534 -1.11 15.72 58.41
N LEU A 535 -1.85 14.62 58.19
CA LEU A 535 -2.63 13.97 59.25
C LEU A 535 -1.71 13.45 60.37
N ASP A 536 -0.59 12.83 60.02
CA ASP A 536 0.37 12.31 61.00
C ASP A 536 1.00 13.42 61.84
N MET A 537 1.33 14.57 61.22
CA MET A 537 1.77 15.75 61.97
C MET A 537 0.69 16.28 62.92
N LYS A 538 -0.57 16.33 62.47
CA LYS A 538 -1.70 16.79 63.31
C LYS A 538 -1.96 15.83 64.47
N MET A 539 -1.95 14.52 64.22
CA MET A 539 -2.11 13.49 65.25
C MET A 539 -0.99 13.57 66.28
N LYS A 540 0.27 13.70 65.85
CA LYS A 540 1.42 13.87 66.76
C LYS A 540 1.30 15.11 67.64
N ASN A 541 0.81 16.22 67.09
CA ASN A 541 0.57 17.44 67.85
C ASN A 541 -0.56 17.24 68.87
N LEU A 542 -1.66 16.58 68.49
CA LEU A 542 -2.76 16.25 69.41
C LEU A 542 -2.30 15.30 70.51
N ASP A 543 -1.48 14.28 70.21
CA ASP A 543 -0.95 13.35 71.21
C ASP A 543 -0.04 14.06 72.22
N THR A 544 0.75 15.03 71.75
CA THR A 544 1.58 15.89 72.61
C THR A 544 0.69 16.75 73.51
N GLU A 545 -0.38 17.35 72.97
CA GLU A 545 -1.34 18.13 73.74
C GLU A 545 -2.07 17.27 74.78
N ILE A 546 -2.60 16.10 74.40
CA ILE A 546 -3.24 15.14 75.30
C ILE A 546 -2.29 14.73 76.43
N SER A 547 -1.02 14.48 76.13
CA SER A 547 0.00 14.14 77.12
C SER A 547 0.24 15.28 78.13
N SER A 548 0.34 16.52 77.62
CA SER A 548 0.46 17.71 78.47
C SER A 548 -0.78 17.95 79.35
N LEU A 549 -1.99 17.80 78.78
CA LEU A 549 -3.26 17.95 79.48
C LEU A 549 -3.45 16.85 80.52
N THR A 550 -2.97 15.63 80.26
CA THR A 550 -2.99 14.53 81.22
C THR A 550 -2.09 14.82 82.42
N THR A 551 -0.88 15.33 82.17
CA THR A 551 0.04 15.76 83.23
C THR A 551 -0.56 16.90 84.08
N GLU A 552 -1.22 17.87 83.42
CA GLU A 552 -1.92 18.96 84.10
C GLU A 552 -3.10 18.43 84.93
N TYR A 553 -3.91 17.53 84.36
CA TYR A 553 -5.03 16.87 85.02
C TYR A 553 -4.60 16.16 86.30
N ASP A 554 -3.55 15.34 86.25
CA ASP A 554 -3.02 14.60 87.41
C ASP A 554 -2.48 15.55 88.49
N THR A 555 -1.83 16.64 88.07
CA THR A 555 -1.35 17.67 88.99
C THR A 555 -2.50 18.38 89.70
N VAL A 556 -3.53 18.82 88.96
CA VAL A 556 -4.71 19.48 89.52
C VAL A 556 -5.49 18.54 90.43
N LYS A 557 -5.66 17.27 90.03
CA LYS A 557 -6.29 16.22 90.83
C LYS A 557 -5.56 16.00 92.15
N SER A 558 -4.22 15.92 92.12
CA SER A 558 -3.37 15.81 93.32
C SER A 558 -3.57 17.01 94.27
N VAL A 559 -3.63 18.24 93.74
CA VAL A 559 -3.88 19.45 94.53
C VAL A 559 -5.26 19.42 95.18
N ILE A 560 -6.30 18.97 94.47
CA ILE A 560 -7.65 18.77 95.03
C ILE A 560 -7.61 17.77 96.17
N SER A 561 -7.01 16.59 95.97
CA SER A 561 -6.89 15.56 97.02
C SER A 561 -6.19 16.07 98.27
N LYS A 562 -5.05 16.77 98.11
CA LYS A 562 -4.31 17.38 99.23
C LYS A 562 -5.13 18.45 99.96
N ASN A 563 -5.90 19.25 99.23
CA ASN A 563 -6.79 20.25 99.83
C ASN A 563 -7.93 19.60 100.62
N ILE A 564 -8.51 18.51 100.11
CA ILE A 564 -9.53 17.72 100.82
C ILE A 564 -8.95 17.13 102.10
N GLU A 565 -7.80 16.46 102.03
CA GLU A 565 -7.12 15.90 103.21
C GLU A 565 -6.82 16.95 104.28
N LYS A 566 -6.36 18.14 103.86
CA LYS A 566 -6.07 19.25 104.78
C LYS A 566 -7.33 19.77 105.46
N VAL A 567 -8.46 19.81 104.75
CA VAL A 567 -9.76 20.18 105.34
C VAL A 567 -10.22 19.12 106.33
N PHE A 568 -10.17 17.83 105.97
CA PHE A 568 -10.57 16.74 106.89
C PHE A 568 -9.68 16.64 108.14
N LYS A 569 -8.36 16.84 108.01
CA LYS A 569 -7.45 16.89 109.17
C LYS A 569 -7.75 18.04 110.13
N ARG A 570 -8.33 19.15 109.66
CA ARG A 570 -8.78 20.26 110.52
C ARG A 570 -10.08 19.97 111.27
N TYR A 571 -10.89 19.02 110.82
CA TYR A 571 -12.15 18.64 111.48
C TYR A 571 -11.97 17.53 112.53
N ASN A 572 -10.83 16.81 112.52
CA ASN A 572 -10.47 15.75 113.48
C ASN A 572 -9.52 16.24 114.61
N ALA A 573 -9.31 17.55 114.71
CA ALA A 573 -8.62 18.24 115.81
C ALA A 573 -9.61 19.22 116.44
#